data_AF-A0A356D526-F1
#
_entry.id   AF-A0A356D526-F1
#
_cell.length_a   1.000
_cell.length_b   1.000
_cell.length_c   1.000
_cell.angle_alpha   90.00
_cell.angle_beta   90.00
_cell.angle_gamma   90.00
#
_symmetry.space_group_name_H-M   'P 1'
#
loop_
_entity.id
_entity.type
_entity.pdbx_description
1 polymer ?
#
loop_
_entity_poly.entity_id
_entity_poly.type
_entity_poly.pdbx_seq_one_letter_code
_entity_poly.pdbx_strand_id
1 'polypeptide(L)'
;MKNLLSMTKKTFVGALAALLLVPTFMSINAHASNDEHTGVIHFSGAIVQPPCLNEINNKQITLNCLDDNADMTSNHLDIKKVTQTKGWQVINSGRGEYSYNWIDEQKQLGMLTIKYI
;
A
#
# COMPACT_ATOMS: atom_id res chain seq x y z
N MET A 1 -30.58 -31.88 78.71
CA MET A 1 -30.15 -32.21 77.32
C MET A 1 -30.86 -31.43 76.19
N LYS A 2 -31.96 -30.69 76.41
CA LYS A 2 -32.63 -29.91 75.32
C LYS A 2 -31.98 -28.56 74.97
N ASN A 3 -31.29 -27.91 75.91
CA ASN A 3 -30.69 -26.58 75.67
C ASN A 3 -29.36 -26.61 74.89
N LEU A 4 -28.59 -27.70 74.98
CA LEU A 4 -27.29 -27.81 74.29
C LEU A 4 -27.45 -27.93 72.76
N LEU A 5 -28.48 -28.65 72.31
CA LEU A 5 -28.87 -28.79 70.89
C LEU A 5 -29.43 -27.49 70.28
N SER A 6 -29.97 -26.59 71.11
CA SER A 6 -30.52 -25.30 70.66
C SER A 6 -29.42 -24.26 70.44
N MET A 7 -28.41 -24.23 71.32
CA MET A 7 -27.29 -23.30 71.21
C MET A 7 -26.38 -23.62 70.03
N THR A 8 -26.10 -24.91 69.75
CA THR A 8 -25.32 -25.33 68.57
C THR A 8 -26.03 -25.03 67.27
N LYS A 9 -27.37 -25.09 67.22
CA LYS A 9 -28.15 -24.72 66.04
C LYS A 9 -28.14 -23.21 65.77
N LYS A 10 -28.19 -22.38 66.82
CA LYS A 10 -28.08 -20.90 66.70
C LYS A 10 -26.68 -20.45 66.28
N THR A 11 -25.62 -21.05 66.82
CA THR A 11 -24.24 -20.73 66.42
C THR A 11 -23.92 -21.23 65.01
N PHE A 12 -24.44 -22.39 64.62
CA PHE A 12 -24.30 -22.91 63.25
C PHE A 12 -25.01 -22.01 62.22
N VAL A 13 -26.23 -21.55 62.50
CA VAL A 13 -26.96 -20.64 61.60
C VAL A 13 -26.30 -19.27 61.51
N GLY A 14 -25.79 -18.74 62.63
CA GLY A 14 -25.05 -17.47 62.64
C GLY A 14 -23.72 -17.55 61.86
N ALA A 15 -22.98 -18.65 62.00
CA ALA A 15 -21.76 -18.89 61.26
C ALA A 15 -22.02 -19.07 59.76
N LEU A 16 -23.08 -19.79 59.38
CA LEU A 16 -23.46 -19.98 57.98
C LEU A 16 -23.90 -18.65 57.32
N ALA A 17 -24.64 -17.81 58.05
CA ALA A 17 -25.02 -16.48 57.57
C ALA A 17 -23.80 -15.57 57.40
N ALA A 18 -22.82 -15.63 58.32
CA ALA A 18 -21.58 -14.87 58.21
C ALA A 18 -20.71 -15.33 57.03
N LEU A 19 -20.62 -16.64 56.77
CA LEU A 19 -19.89 -17.22 55.63
C LEU A 19 -20.49 -16.84 54.28
N LEU A 20 -21.83 -16.74 54.19
CA LEU A 20 -22.52 -16.33 52.96
C LEU A 20 -22.43 -14.83 52.65
N LEU A 21 -22.00 -14.00 53.61
CA LEU A 21 -21.80 -12.56 53.43
C LEU A 21 -20.37 -12.18 53.02
N VAL A 22 -19.40 -13.11 53.10
CA VAL A 22 -18.01 -12.87 52.66
C VAL A 22 -17.86 -12.69 51.13
N PRO A 23 -18.55 -13.44 50.24
CA PRO A 23 -18.32 -13.33 48.81
C PRO A 23 -18.91 -12.05 48.17
N THR A 24 -19.81 -11.33 48.84
CA THR A 24 -20.41 -10.10 48.28
C THR A 24 -19.51 -8.88 48.36
N PHE A 25 -18.46 -8.90 49.19
CA PHE A 25 -17.50 -7.80 49.30
C PHE A 25 -16.31 -7.91 48.33
N MET A 26 -16.13 -9.06 47.66
CA MET A 26 -14.99 -9.27 46.74
C MET A 26 -15.34 -9.10 45.26
N SER A 27 -16.59 -8.81 44.91
CA SER A 27 -16.99 -8.49 43.54
C SER A 27 -16.71 -7.03 43.19
N ILE A 28 -15.44 -6.63 43.23
CA ILE A 28 -14.96 -5.45 42.50
C ILE A 28 -14.67 -5.92 41.09
N ASN A 29 -15.62 -5.71 40.18
CA ASN A 29 -15.35 -5.89 38.76
C ASN A 29 -14.25 -4.89 38.38
N ALA A 30 -13.06 -5.39 38.04
CA ALA A 30 -12.05 -4.57 37.40
C ALA A 30 -12.60 -4.18 36.01
N HIS A 31 -13.28 -3.04 35.94
CA HIS A 31 -13.61 -2.42 34.67
C HIS A 31 -12.30 -1.87 34.09
N ALA A 32 -11.67 -2.67 33.23
CA ALA A 32 -10.70 -2.12 32.29
C ALA A 32 -11.46 -1.16 31.38
N SER A 33 -11.13 0.13 31.44
CA SER A 33 -11.54 1.06 30.39
C SER A 33 -10.86 0.60 29.12
N ASN A 34 -11.63 0.02 28.20
CA ASN A 34 -11.17 -0.19 26.84
C ASN A 34 -11.10 1.20 26.18
N ASP A 35 -9.98 1.90 26.36
CA ASP A 35 -9.65 3.09 25.58
C ASP A 35 -9.34 2.63 24.15
N GLU A 36 -10.40 2.29 23.40
CA GLU A 36 -10.33 1.94 22.00
C GLU A 36 -9.92 3.20 21.22
N HIS A 37 -8.64 3.25 20.85
CA HIS A 37 -8.14 4.28 19.95
C HIS A 37 -8.69 3.98 18.55
N THR A 38 -9.80 4.64 18.21
CA THR A 38 -10.47 4.51 16.91
C THR A 38 -10.20 5.75 16.05
N GLY A 39 -10.08 5.54 14.75
CA GLY A 39 -9.79 6.61 13.81
C GLY A 39 -9.95 6.13 12.37
N VAL A 40 -9.97 7.07 11.43
CA VAL A 40 -10.12 6.78 9.99
C VAL A 40 -8.76 6.95 9.31
N ILE A 41 -8.33 5.91 8.59
CA ILE A 41 -7.17 5.99 7.70
C ILE A 41 -7.67 6.26 6.28
N HIS A 42 -7.23 7.37 5.71
CA HIS A 42 -7.49 7.70 4.32
C HIS A 42 -6.28 7.28 3.47
N PHE A 43 -6.51 6.35 2.55
CA PHE A 43 -5.54 5.99 1.52
C PHE A 43 -5.86 6.73 0.22
N SER A 44 -4.85 7.32 -0.39
CA SER A 44 -4.95 7.95 -1.70
C SER A 44 -3.79 7.53 -2.58
N GLY A 45 -4.05 7.30 -3.86
CA GLY A 45 -3.05 6.96 -4.84
C GLY A 45 -3.63 6.95 -6.25
N ALA A 46 -2.76 6.75 -7.23
CA ALA A 46 -3.15 6.58 -8.62
C ALA A 46 -2.43 5.35 -9.20
N ILE A 47 -3.12 4.61 -10.07
CA ILE A 47 -2.49 3.61 -10.92
C ILE A 47 -2.09 4.32 -12.20
N VAL A 48 -0.79 4.34 -12.48
CA VAL A 48 -0.22 5.03 -13.65
C VAL A 48 0.57 4.03 -14.49
N GLN A 49 0.56 4.24 -15.81
CA GLN A 49 1.41 3.47 -16.73
C GLN A 49 2.87 3.86 -16.45
N PRO A 50 3.79 2.90 -16.21
CA PRO A 50 5.20 3.24 -16.07
C PRO A 50 5.80 3.67 -17.42
N PRO A 51 6.91 4.43 -17.40
CA PRO A 51 7.69 4.68 -18.60
C PRO A 51 8.24 3.36 -19.18
N CYS A 52 8.48 3.34 -20.49
CA CYS A 52 9.04 2.15 -21.14
C CYS A 52 10.51 1.93 -20.75
N LEU A 53 10.93 0.68 -20.78
CA LEU A 53 12.33 0.28 -20.71
C LEU A 53 12.95 0.44 -22.10
N ASN A 54 13.92 1.35 -22.22
CA ASN A 54 14.50 1.71 -23.50
C ASN A 54 15.87 1.06 -23.66
N GLU A 55 16.06 0.34 -24.77
CA GLU A 55 17.34 -0.24 -25.17
C GLU A 55 17.82 0.41 -26.46
N ILE A 56 19.08 0.83 -26.49
CA ILE A 56 19.66 1.51 -27.64
C ILE A 56 20.84 0.70 -28.15
N ASN A 57 20.85 0.42 -29.46
CA ASN A 57 22.00 -0.12 -30.16
C ASN A 57 22.32 0.73 -31.40
N ASN A 58 23.34 0.37 -32.18
CA ASN A 58 23.81 1.19 -33.30
C ASN A 58 22.81 1.30 -34.48
N LYS A 59 21.72 0.54 -34.50
CA LYS A 59 20.75 0.51 -35.61
C LYS A 59 19.35 0.96 -35.18
N GLN A 60 18.94 0.62 -33.97
CA GLN A 60 17.58 0.83 -33.52
C GLN A 60 17.52 1.16 -32.02
N ILE A 61 16.45 1.85 -31.66
CA ILE A 61 15.99 2.03 -30.29
C ILE A 61 14.80 1.10 -30.10
N THR A 62 14.85 0.23 -29.10
CA THR A 62 13.74 -0.63 -28.70
C THR A 62 13.08 -0.04 -27.46
N LEU A 63 11.78 0.21 -27.52
CA LEU A 63 10.94 0.67 -26.41
C LEU A 63 10.13 -0.53 -25.93
N ASN A 64 10.45 -1.06 -24.76
CA ASN A 64 9.71 -2.15 -24.12
C ASN A 64 8.70 -1.53 -23.14
N CYS A 65 7.42 -1.54 -23.52
CA CYS A 65 6.35 -0.85 -22.85
C CYS A 65 5.28 -1.84 -22.39
N LEU A 66 4.68 -1.58 -21.23
CA LEU A 66 3.43 -2.25 -20.89
C LEU A 66 2.30 -1.75 -21.80
N ASP A 67 1.48 -2.66 -22.28
CA ASP A 67 0.24 -2.34 -22.97
C ASP A 67 -0.93 -2.16 -21.98
N ASP A 68 -2.15 -2.05 -22.50
CA ASP A 68 -3.35 -1.84 -21.68
C ASP A 68 -3.76 -3.10 -20.88
N ASN A 69 -3.17 -4.26 -21.20
CA ASN A 69 -3.36 -5.52 -20.47
C ASN A 69 -2.22 -5.82 -19.49
N ALA A 70 -1.28 -4.87 -19.32
CA ALA A 70 -0.04 -5.04 -18.57
C ALA A 70 0.92 -6.11 -19.15
N ASP A 71 0.81 -6.40 -20.44
CA ASP A 71 1.75 -7.23 -21.16
C ASP A 71 2.92 -6.40 -21.69
N MET A 72 4.12 -6.98 -21.67
CA MET A 72 5.30 -6.32 -22.23
C MET A 72 5.28 -6.40 -23.76
N THR A 73 5.30 -5.24 -24.41
CA THR A 73 5.32 -5.10 -25.87
C THR A 73 6.54 -4.29 -26.31
N SER A 74 7.10 -4.61 -27.48
CA SER A 74 8.28 -3.94 -28.02
C SER A 74 7.93 -3.11 -29.24
N ASN A 75 8.25 -1.81 -29.19
CA ASN A 75 8.21 -0.91 -30.34
C ASN A 75 9.65 -0.59 -30.78
N HIS A 76 9.92 -0.62 -32.08
CA HIS A 76 11.25 -0.36 -32.63
C HIS A 76 11.28 0.94 -33.43
N LEU A 77 12.21 1.82 -33.08
CA LEU A 77 12.50 3.04 -33.82
C LEU A 77 13.85 2.89 -34.53
N ASP A 78 13.85 3.11 -35.84
CA ASP A 78 15.08 3.17 -36.65
C ASP A 78 15.83 4.47 -36.34
N ILE A 79 17.08 4.37 -35.89
CA ILE A 79 17.91 5.53 -35.53
C ILE A 79 18.12 6.47 -36.72
N LYS A 80 18.22 5.95 -37.95
CA LYS A 80 18.35 6.79 -39.14
C LYS A 80 17.11 7.64 -39.37
N LYS A 81 15.93 7.10 -39.07
CA LYS A 81 14.68 7.88 -39.14
C LYS A 81 14.61 8.89 -38.02
N VAL A 82 14.88 8.46 -36.79
CA VAL A 82 14.87 9.32 -35.59
C VAL A 82 15.75 10.56 -35.76
N THR A 83 16.96 10.39 -36.30
CA THR A 83 17.92 11.50 -36.51
C THR A 83 17.52 12.48 -37.61
N GLN A 84 16.58 12.10 -38.49
CA GLN A 84 16.05 12.92 -39.57
C GLN A 84 14.72 13.57 -39.20
N THR A 85 14.08 13.11 -38.12
CA THR A 85 12.79 13.62 -37.70
C THR A 85 12.92 15.05 -37.15
N LYS A 86 11.96 15.91 -37.51
CA LYS A 86 11.81 17.25 -36.97
C LYS A 86 10.62 17.32 -36.02
N GLY A 87 10.81 18.00 -34.90
CA GLY A 87 9.78 18.17 -33.88
C GLY A 87 9.45 16.89 -33.12
N TRP A 88 8.34 16.91 -32.39
CA TRP A 88 7.86 15.79 -31.59
C TRP A 88 7.08 14.79 -32.43
N GLN A 89 7.31 13.51 -32.18
CA GLN A 89 6.62 12.40 -32.84
C GLN A 89 5.97 11.50 -31.81
N VAL A 90 4.74 11.09 -32.10
CA VAL A 90 3.96 10.21 -31.24
C VAL A 90 4.47 8.76 -31.34
N ILE A 91 4.55 8.09 -30.20
CA ILE A 91 4.94 6.69 -30.03
C ILE A 91 4.00 5.98 -29.06
N ASN A 92 4.13 4.65 -28.97
CA ASN A 92 3.43 3.82 -27.98
C ASN A 92 1.92 4.06 -27.96
N SER A 93 1.29 4.10 -29.14
CA SER A 93 -0.15 4.32 -29.31
C SER A 93 -0.67 5.62 -28.69
N GLY A 94 0.14 6.68 -28.65
CA GLY A 94 -0.26 7.97 -28.07
C GLY A 94 0.20 8.21 -26.64
N ARG A 95 0.78 7.19 -25.98
CA ARG A 95 1.24 7.26 -24.58
C ARG A 95 2.63 7.88 -24.41
N GLY A 96 3.20 8.37 -25.49
CA GLY A 96 4.44 9.13 -25.42
C GLY A 96 4.76 9.84 -26.72
N GLU A 97 5.73 10.72 -26.61
CA GLU A 97 6.29 11.45 -27.74
C GLU A 97 7.82 11.48 -27.62
N TYR A 98 8.50 11.53 -28.76
CA TYR A 98 9.95 11.71 -28.80
C TYR A 98 10.36 12.86 -29.71
N SER A 99 11.49 13.46 -29.41
CA SER A 99 12.18 14.39 -30.29
C SER A 99 13.68 14.11 -30.29
N TYR A 100 14.34 14.44 -31.39
CA TYR A 100 15.77 14.26 -31.55
C TYR A 100 16.43 15.56 -31.98
N ASN A 101 17.49 15.95 -31.29
CA ASN A 101 18.28 17.13 -31.62
C ASN A 101 19.77 16.78 -31.64
N TRP A 102 20.49 17.31 -32.62
CA TRP A 102 21.95 17.32 -32.60
C TRP A 102 22.42 18.34 -31.57
N ILE A 103 23.37 17.95 -30.72
CA ILE A 103 23.93 18.80 -29.67
C ILE A 103 25.17 19.53 -30.20
N ASP A 104 25.87 18.94 -31.17
CA ASP A 104 27.07 19.49 -31.80
C ASP A 104 26.86 19.83 -33.28
N GLU A 105 27.62 20.82 -33.77
CA GLU A 105 27.56 21.23 -35.19
C GLU A 105 28.05 20.12 -36.13
N GLN A 106 28.97 19.29 -35.65
CA GLN A 106 29.55 18.16 -36.39
C GLN A 106 28.63 16.93 -36.44
N LYS A 107 27.48 16.96 -35.74
CA LYS A 107 26.49 15.88 -35.68
C LYS A 107 27.10 14.53 -35.26
N GLN A 108 28.01 14.55 -34.30
CA GLN A 108 28.56 13.36 -33.67
C GLN A 108 27.84 13.01 -32.37
N LEU A 109 27.16 13.98 -31.75
CA LEU A 109 26.43 13.80 -30.50
C LEU A 109 25.00 14.30 -30.65
N GLY A 110 24.03 13.43 -30.39
CA GLY A 110 22.62 13.80 -30.40
C GLY A 110 21.91 13.41 -29.12
N MET A 111 20.83 14.13 -28.84
CA MET A 111 19.95 13.93 -27.70
C MET A 111 18.59 13.44 -28.19
N LEU A 112 18.27 12.20 -27.85
CA LEU A 112 16.91 11.68 -27.93
C LEU A 112 16.19 12.02 -26.62
N THR A 113 15.11 12.79 -26.71
CA THR A 113 14.24 13.08 -25.57
C THR A 113 12.94 12.32 -25.75
N ILE A 114 12.53 11.57 -24.73
CA ILE A 114 11.27 10.84 -24.70
C ILE A 114 10.43 11.37 -23.54
N LYS A 115 9.17 11.68 -23.81
CA LYS A 115 8.19 12.12 -22.82
C LYS A 115 7.03 11.12 -22.79
N TYR A 116 6.76 10.57 -21.60
CA TYR A 116 5.61 9.72 -21.35
C TYR A 116 4.46 10.56 -20.81
N ILE A 117 3.24 10.26 -21.26
CA ILE A 117 2.01 11.01 -20.97
C ILE A 117 1.04 10.10 -20.23
#